data_AF-A0AAV2EIB5-F1
#
_entry.id   AF-A0AAV2EIB5-F1
#
_cell.length_a   1.000
_cell.length_b   1.000
_cell.length_c   1.000
_cell.angle_alpha   90.00
_cell.angle_beta   90.00
_cell.angle_gamma   90.00
#
_symmetry.space_group_name_H-M   'P 1'
#
loop_
_entity.id
_entity.type
_entity.pdbx_description
1 polymer ?
#
loop_
_entity_poly.entity_id
_entity_poly.type
_entity_poly.pdbx_seq_one_letter_code
_entity_poly.pdbx_strand_id
1 'polypeptide(L)'
;MTPIFCLQDDRTQNWRIQAVAVSPDDFRSRKPLPVNWRGLENDQLLEVSGIPGCVFVHASGFTGGNRSYEGALEMARASLKA
;
A
#
# COMPACT_ATOMS: atom_id res chain seq x y z
N MET A 1 1.92 -20.89 0.82
CA MET A 1 2.36 -19.55 1.25
C MET A 1 1.23 -18.59 0.94
N THR A 2 0.65 -17.95 1.96
CA THR A 2 -0.57 -17.14 1.78
C THR A 2 -0.18 -15.69 1.45
N PRO A 3 -0.72 -15.08 0.37
CA PRO A 3 -0.36 -13.70 0.01
C PRO A 3 -0.82 -12.70 1.08
N ILE A 4 -0.01 -11.65 1.26
CA ILE A 4 -0.28 -10.53 2.19
C ILE A 4 -0.70 -9.26 1.44
N PHE A 5 -0.08 -9.00 0.29
CA PHE A 5 -0.39 -7.85 -0.56
C PHE A 5 -0.64 -8.31 -2.00
N CYS A 6 -1.57 -7.63 -2.67
CA CYS A 6 -1.80 -7.73 -4.11
C CYS A 6 -1.39 -6.41 -4.77
N LEU A 7 -0.64 -6.49 -5.88
CA LEU A 7 -0.28 -5.34 -6.70
C LEU A 7 -1.09 -5.38 -8.00
N GLN A 8 -1.71 -4.27 -8.35
CA GLN A 8 -2.58 -4.17 -9.53
C GLN A 8 -2.31 -2.84 -10.24
N ASP A 9 -2.22 -2.84 -11.56
CA ASP A 9 -2.33 -1.58 -12.29
C ASP A 9 -3.78 -1.08 -12.22
N ASP A 10 -3.96 0.24 -12.18
CA ASP A 10 -5.29 0.86 -12.24
C ASP A 10 -5.68 1.29 -13.66
N ARG A 11 -4.99 0.76 -14.68
CA ARG A 11 -5.10 1.11 -16.11
C ARG A 11 -4.83 2.58 -16.44
N THR A 12 -4.31 3.36 -15.49
CA THR A 12 -3.91 4.76 -15.67
C THR A 12 -2.41 4.98 -15.44
N GLN A 13 -1.61 3.91 -15.56
CA GLN A 13 -0.18 3.88 -15.26
C GLN A 13 0.16 4.05 -13.78
N ASN A 14 -0.81 4.00 -12.86
CA ASN A 14 -0.53 3.89 -11.44
C ASN A 14 -0.72 2.45 -10.97
N TRP A 15 -0.04 2.15 -9.87
CA TRP A 15 0.00 0.85 -9.23
C TRP A 15 -0.63 0.93 -7.86
N ARG A 16 -1.64 0.10 -7.66
CA ARG A 16 -2.32 -0.08 -6.38
C ARG A 16 -1.66 -1.21 -5.62
N ILE A 17 -1.40 -0.96 -4.34
CA ILE A 17 -1.13 -1.98 -3.33
C ILE A 17 -2.39 -2.21 -2.51
N GLN A 18 -2.82 -3.46 -2.37
CA GLN A 18 -3.98 -3.84 -1.56
C GLN A 18 -3.59 -4.92 -0.56
N ALA A 19 -3.88 -4.66 0.71
CA ALA A 19 -3.69 -5.63 1.78
C ALA A 19 -4.79 -6.70 1.72
N VAL A 20 -4.39 -7.97 1.76
CA VAL A 20 -5.32 -9.10 1.67
C VAL A 20 -6.13 -9.19 2.97
N ALA A 21 -7.45 -9.31 2.83
CA ALA A 21 -8.36 -9.51 3.95
C ALA A 21 -8.13 -10.86 4.66
N VAL A 22 -8.50 -10.94 5.94
CA VAL A 22 -8.42 -12.20 6.69
C VAL A 22 -9.32 -13.29 6.07
N SER A 23 -10.49 -12.89 5.56
CA SER A 23 -11.45 -13.71 4.80
C SER A 23 -12.20 -12.85 3.77
N PRO A 24 -12.85 -13.43 2.75
CA PRO A 24 -13.52 -12.68 1.67
C PRO A 24 -14.54 -11.63 2.15
N ASP A 25 -15.25 -11.92 3.25
CA ASP A 25 -16.32 -11.06 3.78
C ASP A 25 -15.89 -10.20 4.97
N ASP A 26 -14.58 -10.09 5.24
CA ASP A 26 -14.03 -9.33 6.38
C ASP A 26 -13.22 -8.12 5.90
N PHE A 27 -13.46 -6.95 6.50
CA PHE A 27 -12.76 -5.71 6.18
C PHE A 27 -11.37 -5.61 6.84
N ARG A 28 -11.02 -6.53 7.75
CA ARG A 28 -9.72 -6.56 8.42
C ARG A 28 -8.67 -7.14 7.48
N SER A 29 -7.64 -6.35 7.21
CA SER A 29 -6.45 -6.81 6.50
C SER A 29 -5.60 -7.74 7.38
N ARG A 30 -5.04 -8.80 6.80
CA ARG A 30 -4.04 -9.66 7.46
C ARG A 30 -2.83 -8.87 7.93
N LYS A 31 -2.41 -7.91 7.11
CA LYS A 31 -1.40 -6.92 7.43
C LYS A 31 -1.73 -5.61 6.71
N PRO A 32 -2.34 -4.63 7.39
CA PRO A 32 -2.56 -3.31 6.81
C PRO A 32 -1.22 -2.59 6.59
N LEU A 33 -1.25 -1.57 5.74
CA LEU A 33 -0.12 -0.67 5.53
C LEU A 33 0.26 0.06 6.84
N PRO A 34 1.54 0.48 6.99
CA PRO A 34 2.08 1.10 8.20
C PRO A 34 1.21 2.23 8.75
N VAL A 35 1.03 2.28 10.07
CA VAL A 35 0.15 3.26 10.73
C VAL A 35 0.56 4.69 10.42
N ASN A 36 1.86 4.97 10.37
CA ASN A 36 2.42 6.29 10.05
C ASN A 36 2.19 6.73 8.60
N TRP A 37 1.79 5.84 7.69
CA TRP A 37 1.45 6.21 6.31
C TRP A 37 -0.03 6.53 6.13
N ARG A 38 -0.88 6.06 7.05
CA ARG A 38 -2.34 6.06 6.85
C ARG A 38 -2.90 7.47 6.79
N GLY A 39 -3.67 7.74 5.74
CA GLY A 39 -4.26 9.04 5.49
C GLY A 39 -3.30 10.05 4.86
N LEU A 40 -2.05 9.67 4.58
CA LEU A 40 -1.09 10.52 3.88
C LEU A 40 -1.15 10.31 2.36
N GLU A 41 -0.76 11.35 1.64
CA GLU A 41 -0.69 11.38 0.18
C GLU A 41 0.51 12.20 -0.31
N ASN A 42 0.90 11.96 -1.57
CA ASN A 42 1.95 12.67 -2.30
C ASN A 42 3.21 12.94 -1.44
N ASP A 43 3.62 14.20 -1.32
CA ASP A 43 4.88 14.61 -0.68
C ASP A 43 4.94 14.23 0.81
N GLN A 44 3.81 14.28 1.53
CA GLN A 44 3.76 13.88 2.94
C GLN A 44 4.02 12.38 3.10
N LEU A 45 3.45 11.57 2.20
CA LEU A 45 3.68 10.13 2.19
C LEU A 45 5.10 9.81 1.74
N LEU A 46 5.66 10.55 0.78
CA LEU A 46 7.06 10.43 0.37
C LEU A 46 8.00 10.69 1.55
N GLU A 47 7.79 11.78 2.29
CA GLU A 47 8.63 12.16 3.42
C GLU A 47 8.67 11.08 4.50
N VAL A 48 7.51 10.50 4.83
CA VAL A 48 7.41 9.48 5.89
C VAL A 48 7.83 8.09 5.43
N SER A 49 7.57 7.72 4.17
CA SER A 49 7.90 6.40 3.64
C SER A 49 9.32 6.29 3.09
N GLY A 50 9.90 7.39 2.61
CA GLY A 50 11.12 7.41 1.82
C GLY A 50 10.97 6.77 0.44
N ILE A 51 9.74 6.52 -0.03
CA ILE A 51 9.48 5.81 -1.29
C ILE A 51 8.99 6.80 -2.36
N PRO A 52 9.78 7.04 -3.43
CA PRO A 52 9.37 7.91 -4.52
C PRO A 52 8.08 7.46 -5.20
N GLY A 53 7.33 8.43 -5.74
CA GLY A 53 6.15 8.15 -6.55
C GLY A 53 4.91 7.71 -5.76
N CYS A 54 4.95 7.76 -4.42
CA CYS A 54 3.79 7.52 -3.57
C CYS A 54 2.62 8.45 -3.93
N VAL A 55 1.43 7.88 -4.06
CA VAL A 55 0.20 8.62 -4.37
C VAL A 55 -0.63 8.81 -3.11
N PHE A 56 -0.98 7.72 -2.40
CA PHE A 56 -1.78 7.79 -1.18
C PHE A 56 -1.72 6.48 -0.38
N VAL A 57 -2.17 6.52 0.88
CA VAL A 57 -2.57 5.36 1.67
C VAL A 57 -3.90 5.66 2.37
N HIS A 58 -4.89 4.76 2.23
CA HIS A 58 -6.19 4.91 2.91
C HIS A 58 -6.03 4.97 4.44
N ALA A 59 -6.90 5.70 5.13
CA ALA A 59 -6.84 5.89 6.58
C ALA A 59 -6.85 4.59 7.41
N SER A 60 -7.50 3.52 6.92
CA SER A 60 -7.44 2.20 7.56
C SER A 60 -6.24 1.34 7.15
N GLY A 61 -5.47 1.74 6.14
CA GLY A 61 -4.30 1.04 5.64
C GLY A 61 -4.59 -0.16 4.73
N PHE A 62 -5.84 -0.39 4.32
CA PHE A 62 -6.17 -1.54 3.46
C PHE A 62 -5.66 -1.41 2.02
N THR A 63 -5.40 -0.18 1.56
CA THR A 63 -4.90 0.08 0.21
C THR A 63 -4.05 1.34 0.16
N GLY A 64 -3.15 1.40 -0.81
CA GLY A 64 -2.37 2.58 -1.17
C GLY A 64 -1.99 2.53 -2.64
N GLY A 65 -1.26 3.54 -3.10
CA GLY A 65 -0.87 3.66 -4.50
C GLY A 65 0.52 4.26 -4.71
N ASN A 66 1.16 3.86 -5.80
CA ASN A 66 2.41 4.40 -6.30
C ASN A 66 2.34 4.56 -7.83
N ARG A 67 3.12 5.48 -8.40
CA ARG A 67 3.20 5.72 -9.85
C ARG A 67 3.98 4.65 -10.61
N SER A 68 4.72 3.78 -9.92
CA SER A 68 5.45 2.68 -10.54
C SER A 68 5.21 1.35 -9.84
N TYR A 69 5.44 0.26 -10.58
CA TYR A 69 5.38 -1.09 -10.05
C TYR A 69 6.42 -1.27 -8.95
N GLU A 70 7.64 -0.80 -9.20
CA GLU A 70 8.78 -0.88 -8.31
C GLU A 70 8.48 -0.13 -7.00
N GLY A 71 7.89 1.06 -7.08
CA GLY A 71 7.50 1.82 -5.90
C GLY A 71 6.40 1.12 -5.11
N ALA A 72 5.38 0.54 -5.78
CA ALA A 72 4.34 -0.24 -5.10
C ALA A 72 4.90 -1.53 -4.46
N LEU A 73 5.87 -2.17 -5.09
CA LEU A 73 6.58 -3.33 -4.56
C LEU A 73 7.42 -2.95 -3.34
N GLU A 74 8.12 -1.83 -3.37
CA GLU A 74 8.86 -1.32 -2.21
C GLU A 74 7.90 -0.95 -1.06
N MET A 75 6.74 -0.36 -1.34
CA MET A 75 5.70 -0.15 -0.34
C MET A 75 5.28 -1.47 0.33
N ALA A 76 5.08 -2.54 -0.45
CA ALA A 76 4.76 -3.86 0.09
C ALA A 76 5.89 -4.41 0.97
N ARG A 77 7.14 -4.33 0.50
CA ARG A 77 8.32 -4.83 1.21
C ARG A 77 8.56 -4.09 2.52
N ALA A 78 8.48 -2.77 2.51
CA ALA A 78 8.59 -1.94 3.71
C ALA A 78 7.46 -2.26 4.69
N SER A 79 6.23 -2.40 4.19
CA SER A 79 5.08 -2.78 5.02
C SER A 79 5.32 -4.11 5.73
N LEU A 80 5.87 -5.13 5.06
CA LEU A 80 6.17 -6.44 5.66
C LEU A 80 7.14 -6.36 6.86
N LYS A 81 8.05 -5.38 6.86
CA LYS A 81 9.08 -5.17 7.89
C LYS A 81 8.65 -4.25 9.04
N ALA A 82 7.58 -3.48 8.84
CA ALA A 82 6.98 -2.60 9.83
C ALA A 82 6.12 -3.35 10.86
#